data_AF-A0A0A9EJD5-F1
#
_entry.id   AF-A0A0A9EJD5-F1
#
_cell.length_a   1.000
_cell.length_b   1.000
_cell.length_c   1.000
_cell.angle_alpha   90.00
_cell.angle_beta   90.00
_cell.angle_gamma   90.00
#
_symmetry.space_group_name_H-M   'P 1'
#
loop_
_entity.id
_entity.type
_entity.pdbx_description
1 polymer ?
#
loop_
_entity_poly.entity_id
_entity_poly.type
_entity_poly.pdbx_seq_one_letter_code
_entity_poly.pdbx_strand_id
1 'polypeptide(L)'
;MILCRMEMIFPPGFFTIMVHLVIHLATEAKIGGPVCYRSMYFVERYLGELKSYVRNKAHPEGCIAEAALAKECMMLCSNFLDGFETKLNRPSRNDDNDGSHERSNGEQ
;
A
#
# COMPACT_ATOMS: atom_id res chain seq x y z
N MET A 1 18.32 -21.59 -17.13
CA MET A 1 18.90 -22.87 -17.61
C MET A 1 18.00 -23.68 -18.56
N ILE A 2 16.68 -23.44 -18.61
CA ILE A 2 15.77 -24.16 -19.51
C ILE A 2 15.79 -23.56 -20.93
N LEU A 3 15.85 -22.22 -21.02
CA LEU A 3 15.89 -21.45 -22.27
C LEU A 3 17.10 -21.79 -23.14
N CYS A 4 18.31 -21.83 -22.55
CA CYS A 4 19.54 -22.19 -23.25
C CYS A 4 19.54 -23.61 -23.81
N ARG A 5 18.79 -24.54 -23.18
CA ARG A 5 18.64 -25.91 -23.69
C ARG A 5 17.60 -26.01 -24.81
N MET A 6 16.56 -25.16 -24.78
CA MET A 6 15.53 -25.13 -25.82
C MET A 6 16.02 -24.42 -27.10
N GLU A 7 16.94 -23.45 -26.98
CA GLU A 7 17.58 -22.77 -28.11
C GLU A 7 18.41 -23.71 -28.99
N MET A 8 18.96 -24.80 -28.43
CA MET A 8 19.65 -25.84 -29.20
C MET A 8 18.70 -26.78 -29.98
N ILE A 9 17.41 -26.84 -29.62
CA ILE A 9 16.46 -27.83 -30.14
C ILE A 9 15.58 -27.24 -31.25
N PHE A 10 15.32 -25.93 -31.24
CA PHE A 10 14.44 -25.26 -32.19
C PHE A 10 15.22 -24.36 -33.17
N PRO A 11 14.77 -24.24 -34.44
CA PRO A 11 15.44 -23.38 -35.42
C PRO A 11 15.48 -21.92 -34.94
N PRO A 12 16.52 -21.15 -35.27
CA PRO A 12 16.76 -19.80 -34.73
C PRO A 12 15.64 -18.78 -35.03
N GLY A 13 14.72 -19.09 -35.96
CA GLY A 13 13.53 -18.28 -36.24
C GLY A 13 12.31 -18.59 -35.34
N PHE A 14 12.33 -19.66 -34.54
CA PHE A 14 11.21 -20.04 -33.66
C PHE A 14 11.29 -19.31 -32.30
N PHE A 15 12.50 -19.12 -31.78
CA PHE A 15 12.76 -18.22 -30.65
C PHE A 15 12.85 -16.78 -31.15
N THR A 16 11.74 -16.27 -31.68
CA THR A 16 11.63 -14.84 -31.99
C THR A 16 11.83 -14.02 -30.72
N ILE A 17 12.43 -12.83 -30.86
CA ILE A 17 12.69 -11.85 -29.80
C ILE A 17 11.49 -11.69 -28.86
N MET A 18 10.27 -11.79 -29.38
CA MET A 18 9.01 -11.70 -28.64
C MET A 18 8.86 -12.77 -27.53
N VAL A 19 9.14 -14.04 -27.82
CA VAL A 19 9.00 -15.12 -26.83
C VAL A 19 10.08 -15.02 -25.75
N HIS A 20 11.29 -14.68 -26.17
CA HIS A 20 12.42 -14.49 -25.25
C HIS A 20 12.18 -13.31 -24.30
N LEU A 21 11.68 -12.18 -24.82
CA LEU A 21 11.34 -10.99 -24.04
C LEU A 21 10.22 -11.27 -23.02
N VAL A 22 9.17 -12.00 -23.40
CA VAL A 22 8.06 -12.29 -22.48
C VAL A 22 8.52 -13.16 -21.31
N ILE A 23 9.38 -14.16 -21.56
CA ILE A 23 9.93 -15.03 -20.51
C ILE A 23 10.88 -14.25 -19.59
N HIS A 24 11.73 -13.39 -20.17
CA HIS A 24 12.61 -12.51 -19.40
C HIS A 24 11.81 -11.53 -18.54
N LEU A 25 10.82 -10.84 -19.12
CA LEU A 25 9.96 -9.90 -18.40
C LEU A 25 9.18 -10.59 -17.28
N ALA A 26 8.64 -11.79 -17.50
CA ALA A 26 7.95 -12.55 -16.45
C ALA A 26 8.91 -12.98 -15.33
N THR A 27 10.14 -13.35 -15.67
CA THR A 27 11.18 -13.69 -14.70
C THR A 27 11.63 -12.47 -13.91
N GLU A 28 11.84 -11.33 -14.58
CA GLU A 28 12.20 -10.05 -13.98
C GLU A 28 11.07 -9.48 -13.12
N ALA A 29 9.80 -9.62 -13.53
CA ALA A 29 8.65 -9.26 -12.72
C ALA A 29 8.52 -10.14 -11.48
N LYS A 30 8.82 -11.44 -11.60
CA LYS A 30 8.83 -12.37 -10.46
C LYS A 30 9.95 -12.06 -9.46
N ILE A 31 11.13 -11.67 -9.96
CA ILE A 31 12.28 -11.28 -9.12
C ILE A 31 12.07 -9.87 -8.54
N GLY A 32 11.51 -8.95 -9.31
CA GLY A 32 11.27 -7.55 -8.94
C GLY A 32 10.14 -7.35 -7.92
N GLY A 33 9.35 -8.40 -7.64
CA GLY A 33 8.25 -8.34 -6.70
C GLY A 33 7.09 -7.44 -7.17
N PRO A 34 6.11 -7.16 -6.29
CA PRO A 34 5.00 -6.28 -6.63
C PRO A 34 5.50 -4.92 -7.13
N VAL A 35 4.98 -4.45 -8.27
CA VAL A 35 5.30 -3.14 -8.90
C VAL A 35 5.25 -1.98 -7.89
N CYS A 36 4.43 -2.12 -6.84
CA CYS A 36 4.30 -1.19 -5.73
C CYS A 36 5.63 -0.91 -5.00
N TYR A 37 6.55 -1.87 -4.92
CA TYR A 37 7.87 -1.70 -4.31
C TYR A 37 8.92 -1.17 -5.30
N ARG A 38 8.69 -1.32 -6.60
CA ARG A 38 9.53 -0.72 -7.65
C ARG A 38 9.27 0.78 -7.80
N SER A 39 8.05 1.22 -7.49
CA SER A 39 7.69 2.62 -7.42
C SER A 39 8.04 3.19 -6.04
N MET A 40 8.81 4.28 -6.00
CA MET A 40 9.10 5.03 -4.78
C MET A 40 7.84 5.61 -4.11
N TYR A 41 6.67 5.48 -4.73
CA TYR A 41 5.40 6.05 -4.27
C TYR A 41 5.06 5.78 -2.80
N PHE A 42 5.26 4.55 -2.28
CA PHE A 42 5.01 4.27 -0.86
C PHE A 42 5.97 5.05 0.05
N VAL A 43 7.25 5.07 -0.32
CA VAL A 43 8.29 5.81 0.40
C VAL A 43 8.05 7.32 0.35
N GLU A 44 7.67 7.84 -0.81
CA GLU A 44 7.33 9.24 -1.02
C GLU A 44 6.11 9.68 -0.20
N ARG A 45 5.05 8.84 -0.17
CA ARG A 45 3.86 9.09 0.66
C ARG A 45 4.21 9.13 2.14
N TYR A 46 5.02 8.18 2.61
CA TYR A 46 5.45 8.11 4.00
C TYR A 46 6.30 9.32 4.40
N LEU A 47 7.29 9.67 3.58
CA LEU A 47 8.13 10.86 3.80
C LEU A 47 7.31 12.16 3.73
N GLY A 48 6.28 12.22 2.89
CA GLY A 48 5.34 13.34 2.83
C GLY A 48 4.55 13.51 4.14
N GLU A 49 4.09 12.41 4.74
CA GLU A 49 3.43 12.44 6.05
C GLU A 49 4.41 12.89 7.14
N LEU A 50 5.61 12.31 7.20
CA LEU A 50 6.65 12.71 8.15
C LEU A 50 7.00 14.20 8.04
N LYS A 51 7.10 14.71 6.81
CA LYS A 51 7.35 16.13 6.56
C LYS A 51 6.24 17.03 7.11
N SER A 52 4.99 16.56 7.11
CA SER A 52 3.88 17.31 7.71
C SER A 52 3.96 17.40 9.24
N TYR A 53 4.64 16.45 9.89
CA TYR A 53 4.86 16.45 11.34
C TYR A 53 5.97 17.42 11.79
N VAL A 54 6.93 17.74 10.92
CA VAL A 54 8.05 18.65 11.25
C VAL A 54 7.57 20.11 11.30
N ARG A 55 7.08 20.53 12.47
CA ARG A 55 6.66 21.92 12.75
C ARG A 55 7.85 22.83 13.06
N ASN A 56 8.91 22.29 13.69
CA ASN A 56 10.16 22.98 13.96
C ASN A 56 11.32 22.31 13.22
N LYS A 57 11.89 23.03 12.23
CA LYS A 57 13.01 22.53 11.43
C LYS A 57 14.34 22.45 12.19
N ALA A 58 14.47 23.10 13.35
CA ALA A 58 15.66 22.98 14.18
C ALA A 58 15.76 21.61 14.87
N HIS A 59 14.62 20.93 15.08
CA HIS A 59 14.54 19.62 15.75
C HIS A 59 13.52 18.70 15.06
N PRO A 60 13.81 18.24 13.83
CA PRO A 60 12.85 17.48 13.03
C PRO A 60 12.49 16.12 13.65
N GLU A 61 13.46 15.42 14.23
CA GLU A 61 13.26 14.12 14.89
C GLU A 61 12.32 14.23 16.10
N GLY A 62 12.51 15.28 16.91
CA GLY A 62 11.65 15.56 18.07
C GLY A 62 10.21 15.86 17.67
N CYS A 63 10.00 16.66 16.62
CA CYS A 63 8.66 16.94 16.11
C CYS A 63 7.96 15.69 15.56
N ILE A 64 8.69 14.80 14.89
CA ILE A 64 8.14 13.54 14.39
C ILE A 64 7.75 12.63 15.56
N ALA A 65 8.62 12.49 16.57
CA ALA A 65 8.35 11.67 17.74
C ALA A 65 7.12 12.17 18.53
N GLU A 66 7.01 13.48 18.72
CA GLU A 66 5.85 14.10 19.39
C GLU A 66 4.55 13.87 18.59
N ALA A 67 4.59 14.08 17.27
CA ALA A 67 3.42 13.86 16.42
C ALA A 67 2.99 12.38 16.36
N ALA A 68 3.96 11.47 16.35
CA ALA A 68 3.71 10.02 16.41
C ALA A 68 3.03 9.66 17.75
N LEU A 69 3.58 10.14 18.87
CA LEU A 69 2.99 9.93 20.20
C LEU A 69 1.57 10.49 20.28
N ALA A 70 1.34 11.71 19.80
CA ALA A 70 0.00 12.31 19.77
C ALA A 70 -0.99 11.49 18.92
N LYS A 71 -0.54 10.98 17.76
CA LYS A 71 -1.34 10.12 16.88
C LYS A 71 -1.72 8.80 17.57
N GLU A 72 -0.78 8.17 18.25
CA GLU A 72 -1.01 6.93 19.01
C GLU A 72 -1.96 7.18 20.19
N CYS A 73 -1.77 8.27 20.95
CA CYS A 73 -2.68 8.65 22.03
C CYS A 73 -4.10 8.88 21.50
N MET A 74 -4.28 9.59 20.39
CA MET A 74 -5.60 9.78 19.77
C MET A 74 -6.22 8.46 19.31
N MET A 75 -5.42 7.53 18.77
CA MET A 75 -5.87 6.20 18.38
C MET A 75 -6.31 5.39 19.61
N LEU A 76 -5.54 5.42 20.69
CA LEU A 76 -5.90 4.75 21.94
C LEU A 76 -7.18 5.35 22.54
N CYS A 77 -7.29 6.67 22.59
CA CYS A 77 -8.50 7.36 23.05
C CYS A 77 -9.72 7.02 22.18
N SER A 78 -9.54 6.87 20.87
CA SER A 78 -10.61 6.43 19.96
C SER A 78 -11.10 5.02 20.27
N ASN A 79 -10.19 4.11 20.62
CA ASN A 79 -10.54 2.73 20.94
C ASN A 79 -11.18 2.61 22.33
N PHE A 80 -10.89 3.54 23.23
CA PHE A 80 -11.44 3.56 24.59
C PHE A 80 -12.76 4.34 24.69
N LEU A 81 -12.92 5.40 23.89
CA LEU A 81 -14.14 6.19 23.80
C LEU A 81 -14.97 5.72 22.60
N ASP A 82 -15.49 4.49 22.71
CA ASP A 82 -16.35 3.88 21.70
C ASP A 82 -17.64 4.71 21.55
N GLY A 83 -17.79 5.41 20.43
CA GLY A 83 -18.95 6.28 20.16
C GLY A 83 -18.67 7.58 19.41
N PHE A 84 -17.42 7.98 19.16
CA PHE A 84 -17.09 9.16 18.36
C PHE A 84 -16.50 8.79 16.99
N GLU A 85 -16.97 9.44 15.92
CA GLU A 85 -16.42 9.25 14.57
C GLU A 85 -14.95 9.71 14.52
N THR A 86 -14.02 8.76 14.45
CA THR A 86 -12.61 9.02 14.22
C THR A 86 -12.17 8.58 12.83
N LYS A 87 -10.96 8.98 12.41
CA LYS A 87 -10.38 8.61 11.10
C LYS A 87 -10.28 7.09 10.89
N LEU A 88 -10.40 6.29 11.95
CA LEU A 88 -10.42 4.82 11.93
C LEU A 88 -11.83 4.25 11.70
N ASN A 89 -12.88 4.92 12.17
CA ASN A 89 -14.27 4.50 12.00
C ASN A 89 -14.87 4.94 10.66
N ARG A 90 -14.15 5.78 9.90
CA ARG A 90 -14.67 6.35 8.65
C ARG A 90 -14.65 5.26 7.56
N PRO A 91 -15.81 4.91 6.96
CA PRO A 91 -15.85 3.90 5.91
C PRO A 91 -14.95 4.30 4.75
N SER A 92 -14.36 3.31 4.10
CA SER A 92 -13.41 3.56 3.02
C SER A 92 -14.17 4.19 1.84
N ARG A 93 -13.52 5.03 1.04
CA ARG A 93 -14.12 5.62 -0.17
C ARG A 93 -14.58 4.59 -1.22
N ASN A 94 -14.29 3.30 -1.02
CA ASN A 94 -14.67 2.19 -1.88
C ASN A 94 -15.72 1.27 -1.21
N ASP A 95 -16.39 1.69 -0.13
CA ASP A 95 -17.56 0.96 0.35
C ASP A 95 -18.73 1.16 -0.62
N ASP A 96 -18.80 0.29 -1.64
CA ASP A 96 -19.98 0.07 -2.48
C ASP A 96 -21.08 -0.65 -1.68
N ASN A 97 -21.42 -0.16 -0.48
CA ASN A 97 -22.52 -0.73 0.29
C ASN A 97 -23.83 -0.02 -0.10
N ASP A 98 -24.48 -0.67 -1.05
CA ASP A 98 -25.87 -0.50 -1.46
C ASP A 98 -26.82 -0.34 -0.26
N GLY A 99 -27.80 0.54 -0.41
CA GLY A 99 -28.73 0.87 0.66
C GLY A 99 -29.70 -0.26 0.95
N SER A 100 -29.72 -0.74 2.19
CA SER A 100 -30.90 -1.37 2.76
C SER A 100 -31.23 -0.73 4.10
N HIS A 101 -32.24 0.13 4.03
CA HIS A 101 -33.08 0.58 5.13
C HIS A 101 -33.50 -0.63 5.99
N GLU A 102 -33.32 -0.56 7.31
CA GLU A 102 -34.32 -1.05 8.25
C GLU A 102 -34.14 -0.37 9.61
N ARG A 103 -34.98 0.64 9.84
CA ARG A 103 -35.37 1.03 11.19
C ARG A 103 -36.16 -0.14 11.79
N SER A 104 -35.76 -0.65 12.94
CA SER A 104 -36.74 -1.16 13.91
C SER A 104 -36.41 -0.66 15.30
N ASN A 105 -37.33 0.14 15.84
CA ASN A 105 -37.50 0.39 17.26
C ASN A 105 -37.51 -0.91 18.07
N GLY A 106 -37.10 -0.82 19.34
CA GLY A 106 -37.83 -1.47 20.43
C GLY A 106 -37.00 -2.24 21.45
N GLU A 107 -36.95 -1.68 22.68
CA GLU A 107 -37.10 -2.38 23.99
C GLU A 107 -35.91 -3.27 24.43
N GLN A 108 -35.26 -3.08 25.59
CA GLN A 108 -35.73 -2.78 26.96
C GLN A 108 -34.69 -1.96 27.73
#